data_AF-A0A1U7VKW4-F1
#
_entry.id   AF-A0A1U7VKW4-F1
#
_cell.length_a   1.000
_cell.length_b   1.000
_cell.length_c   1.000
_cell.angle_alpha   90.00
_cell.angle_beta   90.00
_cell.angle_gamma   90.00
#
_symmetry.space_group_name_H-M   'P 1'
#
loop_
_entity.id
_entity.type
_entity.pdbx_description
1 polymer ?
#
loop_
_entity_poly.entity_id
_entity_poly.type
_entity_poly.pdbx_seq_one_letter_code
_entity_poly.pdbx_strand_id
1 'polypeptide(L)'
;MKRVMRKRFVPSHFQREQQQRIQTLKQGPMSVDEYFKAMDMAMIQANCTEEEEATMARLLNGLNKEIADVVELQQCVTIDELVDLSVKVENQNKRKQASSWKGRTSTMSKKPWPNHEMKSSSRP
;
A
#
# COMPACT_ATOMS: atom_id res chain seq x y z
N MET A 1 -32.72 7.20 28.70
CA MET A 1 -32.98 7.37 27.25
C MET A 1 -31.95 6.68 26.33
N LYS A 2 -30.64 6.96 26.41
CA LYS A 2 -29.61 6.46 25.47
C LYS A 2 -29.58 4.93 25.26
N ARG A 3 -29.72 4.13 26.32
CA ARG A 3 -29.75 2.65 26.24
C ARG A 3 -30.96 2.10 25.47
N VAL A 4 -32.14 2.70 25.66
CA VAL A 4 -33.39 2.27 24.99
C VAL A 4 -33.32 2.59 23.50
N MET A 5 -32.76 3.75 23.13
CA MET A 5 -32.57 4.12 21.72
C MET A 5 -31.55 3.21 21.03
N ARG A 6 -30.41 2.89 21.66
CA ARG A 6 -29.46 1.93 21.10
C ARG A 6 -30.09 0.56 20.86
N LYS A 7 -30.87 0.04 21.81
CA LYS A 7 -31.54 -1.27 21.66
C LYS A 7 -32.55 -1.31 20.49
N ARG A 8 -33.13 -0.17 20.12
CA ARG A 8 -34.12 -0.07 19.03
C ARG A 8 -33.49 0.20 17.67
N PHE A 9 -32.41 0.97 17.61
CA PHE A 9 -31.88 1.50 16.36
C PHE A 9 -30.47 0.99 15.99
N VAL A 10 -29.77 0.31 16.89
CA VAL A 10 -28.45 -0.27 16.62
C VAL A 10 -28.58 -1.79 16.50
N PRO A 11 -28.22 -2.39 15.36
CA PRO A 11 -28.20 -3.84 15.21
C PRO A 11 -27.32 -4.51 16.27
N SER A 12 -27.73 -5.69 16.74
CA SER A 12 -27.00 -6.44 17.78
C SER A 12 -25.57 -6.82 17.38
N HIS A 13 -25.29 -6.91 16.08
CA HIS A 13 -23.98 -7.25 15.53
C HIS A 13 -23.10 -6.04 15.20
N PHE A 14 -23.62 -4.80 15.34
CA PHE A 14 -22.89 -3.58 14.94
C PHE A 14 -21.50 -3.48 15.58
N GLN A 15 -21.39 -3.76 16.88
CA GLN A 15 -20.11 -3.70 17.57
C GLN A 15 -19.11 -4.75 17.07
N ARG A 16 -19.61 -5.93 16.66
CA ARG A 16 -18.77 -6.99 16.07
C ARG A 16 -18.25 -6.55 14.70
N GLU A 17 -19.09 -5.93 13.89
CA GLU A 17 -18.71 -5.42 12.57
C GLU A 17 -17.63 -4.34 12.68
N GLN A 18 -17.74 -3.41 13.64
CA GLN A 18 -16.70 -2.40 13.89
C GLN A 18 -15.37 -3.04 14.28
N GLN A 19 -15.41 -4.05 15.17
CA GLN A 19 -14.21 -4.78 15.59
C GLN A 19 -13.58 -5.58 14.44
N GLN A 20 -14.42 -6.24 13.62
CA GLN A 20 -13.94 -6.94 12.42
C GLN A 20 -13.28 -5.97 11.44
N ARG A 21 -13.88 -4.80 11.22
CA ARG A 21 -13.32 -3.78 10.35
C ARG A 21 -11.90 -3.37 10.77
N ILE A 22 -11.64 -3.20 12.06
CA ILE A 22 -10.29 -2.92 12.58
C ILE A 22 -9.35 -4.11 12.32
N GLN A 23 -9.80 -5.33 12.62
CA GLN A 23 -8.96 -6.54 12.49
C GLN A 23 -8.59 -6.87 11.05
N THR A 24 -9.48 -6.60 10.10
CA THR A 24 -9.25 -6.91 8.67
C THR A 24 -8.70 -5.74 7.88
N LEU A 25 -8.50 -4.57 8.50
CA LEU A 25 -7.99 -3.40 7.79
C LEU A 25 -6.53 -3.64 7.37
N LYS A 26 -6.28 -3.54 6.08
CA LYS A 26 -4.96 -3.64 5.45
C LYS A 26 -4.75 -2.44 4.53
N GLN A 27 -3.50 -2.06 4.30
CA GLN A 27 -3.11 -0.99 3.38
C GLN A 27 -3.60 -1.29 1.96
N GLY A 28 -3.23 -2.45 1.41
CA GLY A 28 -3.65 -2.85 0.07
C GLY A 28 -3.23 -1.81 -0.98
N PRO A 29 -4.16 -1.29 -1.81
CA PRO A 29 -3.83 -0.29 -2.83
C PRO A 29 -3.71 1.15 -2.29
N MET A 30 -4.06 1.39 -1.02
CA MET A 30 -3.99 2.71 -0.40
C MET A 30 -2.55 3.13 -0.17
N SER A 31 -2.31 4.44 -0.16
CA SER A 31 -1.06 4.96 0.38
C SER A 31 -0.95 4.67 1.88
N VAL A 32 0.27 4.64 2.42
CA VAL A 32 0.51 4.49 3.87
C VAL A 32 -0.26 5.55 4.68
N ASP A 33 -0.30 6.80 4.22
CA ASP A 33 -1.00 7.90 4.89
C ASP A 33 -2.53 7.70 4.91
N GLU A 34 -3.12 7.28 3.78
CA GLU A 34 -4.54 6.95 3.71
C GLU A 34 -4.90 5.75 4.59
N TYR A 35 -4.03 4.73 4.60
CA TYR A 35 -4.21 3.56 5.46
C TYR A 35 -4.16 3.93 6.94
N PHE A 36 -3.18 4.74 7.37
CA PHE A 36 -3.07 5.19 8.76
C PHE A 36 -4.30 5.99 9.19
N LYS A 37 -4.77 6.94 8.35
CA LYS A 37 -6.00 7.69 8.58
C LYS A 37 -7.24 6.78 8.67
N ALA A 38 -7.33 5.79 7.79
CA ALA A 38 -8.43 4.82 7.82
C ALA A 38 -8.42 3.98 9.11
N MET A 39 -7.24 3.62 9.59
CA MET A 39 -7.06 2.89 10.85
C MET A 39 -7.48 3.73 12.04
N ASP A 40 -7.00 4.97 12.14
CA ASP A 40 -7.36 5.89 13.23
C ASP A 40 -8.87 6.16 13.28
N MET A 41 -9.48 6.46 12.12
CA MET A 41 -10.94 6.62 12.03
C MET A 41 -11.71 5.36 12.46
N ALA A 42 -11.25 4.16 12.07
CA ALA A 42 -11.90 2.91 12.45
C ALA A 42 -11.80 2.68 13.97
N MET A 43 -10.66 2.98 14.58
CA MET A 43 -10.46 2.89 16.03
C MET A 43 -11.38 3.86 16.79
N ILE A 44 -11.48 5.11 16.35
CA ILE A 44 -12.40 6.10 16.92
C ILE A 44 -13.86 5.62 16.82
N GLN A 45 -14.29 5.10 15.66
CA GLN A 45 -15.65 4.61 15.44
C GLN A 45 -16.01 3.40 16.31
N ALA A 46 -15.04 2.52 16.56
CA ALA A 46 -15.23 1.37 17.42
C ALA A 46 -15.08 1.68 18.91
N ASN A 47 -14.73 2.92 19.28
CA ASN A 47 -14.28 3.30 20.63
C ASN A 47 -13.15 2.38 21.11
N CYS A 48 -12.21 2.05 20.21
CA CYS A 48 -11.06 1.22 20.49
C CYS A 48 -9.91 2.11 20.97
N THR A 49 -9.44 1.88 22.19
CA THR A 49 -8.26 2.53 22.75
C THR A 49 -7.25 1.44 23.08
N GLU A 50 -6.06 1.59 22.53
CA GLU A 50 -4.97 0.63 22.70
C GLU A 50 -3.73 1.32 23.24
N GLU A 51 -2.86 0.50 23.82
CA GLU A 51 -1.50 0.91 24.10
C GLU A 51 -0.77 1.20 22.79
N GLU A 52 0.23 2.08 22.88
CA GLU A 52 1.02 2.50 21.73
C GLU A 52 1.67 1.31 21.01
N GLU A 53 2.26 0.37 21.77
CA GLU A 53 2.89 -0.83 21.21
C GLU A 53 1.90 -1.73 20.46
N ALA A 54 0.68 -1.90 20.99
CA ALA A 54 -0.37 -2.67 20.32
C ALA A 54 -0.82 -1.98 19.01
N THR A 55 -0.89 -0.65 19.03
CA THR A 55 -1.23 0.16 17.84
C THR A 55 -0.13 0.08 16.78
N MET A 56 1.15 0.12 17.20
CA MET A 56 2.30 -0.07 16.31
C MET A 56 2.30 -1.46 15.68
N ALA A 57 2.11 -2.51 16.47
CA ALA A 57 2.03 -3.88 15.98
C ALA A 57 0.87 -4.05 14.99
N ARG A 58 -0.28 -3.41 15.24
CA ARG A 58 -1.40 -3.40 14.28
C ARG A 58 -1.03 -2.70 12.99
N LEU A 59 -0.46 -1.50 13.07
CA LEU A 59 -0.06 -0.72 11.89
C LEU A 59 0.88 -1.56 11.02
N LEU A 60 1.95 -2.10 11.63
CA LEU A 60 2.93 -2.93 10.96
C LEU A 60 2.30 -4.15 10.28
N ASN A 61 1.41 -4.85 10.99
CA ASN A 61 0.70 -6.02 10.45
C ASN A 61 -0.25 -5.68 9.30
N GLY A 62 -0.73 -4.45 9.21
CA GLY A 62 -1.62 -4.03 8.13
C GLY A 62 -0.94 -3.36 6.95
N LEU A 63 0.33 -2.97 7.07
CA LEU A 63 1.13 -2.50 5.94
C LEU A 63 1.31 -3.60 4.87
N ASN A 64 1.56 -3.18 3.64
CA ASN A 64 1.97 -4.09 2.59
C ASN A 64 3.33 -4.70 2.92
N LYS A 65 3.52 -5.97 2.56
CA LYS A 65 4.66 -6.77 2.99
C LYS A 65 6.01 -6.15 2.63
N GLU A 66 6.14 -5.61 1.43
CA GLU A 66 7.36 -4.96 0.96
C GLU A 66 7.74 -3.69 1.72
N ILE A 67 6.81 -3.10 2.48
CA ILE A 67 7.06 -1.98 3.39
C ILE A 67 7.32 -2.54 4.80
N ALA A 68 6.44 -3.42 5.29
CA ALA A 68 6.53 -4.02 6.62
C ALA A 68 7.88 -4.70 6.86
N ASP A 69 8.34 -5.52 5.90
CA ASP A 69 9.61 -6.27 6.01
C ASP A 69 10.84 -5.33 6.19
N VAL A 70 10.78 -4.09 5.66
CA VAL A 70 11.87 -3.10 5.80
C VAL A 70 11.76 -2.34 7.11
N VAL A 71 10.53 -1.98 7.48
CA VAL A 71 10.22 -1.20 8.67
C VAL A 71 10.44 -2.00 9.95
N GLU A 72 10.09 -3.30 9.96
CA GLU A 72 10.28 -4.23 11.08
C GLU A 72 11.75 -4.35 11.51
N LEU A 73 12.69 -4.12 10.59
CA LEU A 73 14.12 -4.15 10.87
C LEU A 73 14.64 -2.90 11.59
N GLN A 74 13.83 -1.85 11.69
CA GLN A 74 14.20 -0.61 12.37
C GLN A 74 13.61 -0.56 13.78
N GLN A 75 14.33 0.09 14.68
CA GLN A 75 13.81 0.40 16.01
C GLN A 75 12.95 1.66 15.93
N CYS A 76 11.64 1.49 15.86
CA CYS A 76 10.68 2.58 16.01
C CYS A 76 10.13 2.55 17.44
N VAL A 77 10.19 3.68 18.14
CA VAL A 77 9.71 3.79 19.53
C VAL A 77 8.30 4.37 19.57
N THR A 78 7.96 5.20 18.59
CA THR A 78 6.66 5.88 18.51
C THR A 78 5.90 5.54 17.23
N ILE A 79 4.58 5.71 17.27
CA ILE A 79 3.72 5.54 16.08
C ILE A 79 4.12 6.51 14.96
N ASP A 80 4.45 7.76 15.30
CA ASP A 80 4.81 8.78 14.32
C ASP A 80 6.09 8.40 13.54
N GLU A 81 7.12 7.90 14.25
CA GLU A 81 8.34 7.39 13.62
C GLU A 81 8.04 6.23 12.67
N LEU A 82 7.16 5.32 13.09
CA LEU A 82 6.76 4.14 12.32
C LEU A 82 6.04 4.55 11.02
N VAL A 83 5.12 5.52 11.09
CA VAL A 83 4.41 6.07 9.93
C VAL A 83 5.37 6.77 8.98
N ASP A 84 6.23 7.65 9.50
CA ASP A 84 7.21 8.39 8.69
C ASP A 84 8.17 7.48 7.95
N LEU A 85 8.67 6.44 8.63
CA LEU A 85 9.55 5.46 8.02
C LEU A 85 8.81 4.68 6.92
N SER A 86 7.58 4.27 7.19
CA SER A 86 6.74 3.55 6.22
C SER A 86 6.48 4.39 4.96
N VAL A 87 6.18 5.69 5.11
CA VAL A 87 6.01 6.64 3.99
C VAL A 87 7.32 6.81 3.21
N LYS A 88 8.46 6.89 3.90
CA LYS A 88 9.78 6.97 3.23
C LYS A 88 10.04 5.72 2.38
N VAL A 89 9.77 4.53 2.90
CA VAL A 89 9.93 3.26 2.18
C VAL A 89 8.99 3.17 0.98
N GLU A 90 7.72 3.54 1.15
CA GLU A 90 6.74 3.57 0.05
C GLU A 90 7.23 4.46 -1.12
N ASN A 91 7.74 5.66 -0.80
CA ASN A 91 8.28 6.58 -1.78
C ASN A 91 9.53 6.02 -2.48
N GLN A 92 10.41 5.31 -1.77
CA GLN A 92 11.55 4.64 -2.38
C GLN A 92 11.10 3.54 -3.35
N ASN A 93 10.09 2.75 -2.98
CA ASN A 93 9.55 1.70 -3.84
C ASN A 93 8.93 2.29 -5.12
N LYS A 94 8.15 3.38 -5.02
CA LYS A 94 7.61 4.11 -6.17
C LYS A 94 8.71 4.61 -7.11
N ARG A 95 9.82 5.15 -6.58
CA ARG A 95 10.98 5.60 -7.39
C ARG A 95 11.66 4.45 -8.14
N LYS A 96 11.86 3.30 -7.47
CA LYS A 96 12.48 2.11 -8.08
C LYS A 96 11.62 1.52 -9.21
N GLN A 97 10.29 1.54 -9.06
CA GLN A 97 9.39 1.09 -10.12
C GLN A 97 9.43 2.02 -11.34
N ALA A 98 9.45 3.34 -11.12
CA ALA A 98 9.55 4.32 -12.20
C ALA A 98 10.88 4.22 -12.98
N SER A 99 12.01 3.97 -12.30
CA SER A 99 13.30 3.79 -12.96
C SER A 99 13.38 2.47 -13.74
N SER A 100 12.79 1.39 -13.22
CA SER A 100 12.71 0.10 -13.94
C SER A 100 11.88 0.20 -15.23
N TRP A 101 10.76 0.94 -15.22
CA TRP A 101 9.95 1.17 -16.43
C TRP A 101 10.74 1.92 -17.52
N LYS A 102 11.54 2.91 -17.12
CA LYS A 102 12.39 3.69 -18.04
C LYS A 102 13.52 2.88 -18.67
N GLY A 103 13.95 1.80 -18.01
CA GLY A 103 14.95 0.86 -18.53
C GLY A 103 14.40 -0.18 -19.51
N ARG A 104 13.08 -0.43 -19.53
CA ARG A 104 12.47 -1.47 -20.40
C ARG A 104 12.15 -0.96 -21.81
N THR A 105 12.16 0.34 -22.06
CA THR A 105 11.85 0.92 -23.38
C THR A 105 13.06 0.99 -24.33
N SER A 106 14.26 0.57 -23.92
CA SER A 106 15.49 0.72 -24.72
C SER A 106 15.97 -0.54 -25.46
N THR A 107 15.14 -1.59 -25.59
CA THR A 107 15.54 -2.80 -26.33
C THR A 107 14.48 -3.24 -27.35
N MET A 108 13.95 -2.30 -28.13
CA MET A 108 13.44 -2.63 -29.47
C MET A 108 14.61 -2.52 -30.44
N SER A 109 15.42 -3.58 -30.54
CA SER A 109 16.48 -3.70 -31.55
C SER A 109 15.87 -3.50 -32.94
N LYS A 110 16.16 -2.36 -33.56
CA LYS A 110 15.82 -2.08 -34.96
C LYS A 110 16.52 -3.13 -35.82
N LYS A 111 15.76 -4.08 -36.36
CA LYS A 111 16.27 -4.99 -37.41
C LYS A 111 16.66 -4.11 -38.61
N PRO A 112 17.89 -4.20 -39.15
CA PRO A 112 18.24 -3.49 -40.37
C PRO A 112 17.51 -4.19 -41.53
N TRP A 113 16.84 -3.40 -42.36
CA TRP A 113 16.19 -3.88 -43.58
C TRP A 113 17.26 -4.44 -44.53
N PRO A 114 17.05 -5.57 -45.21
CA PRO A 114 17.97 -6.01 -46.24
C PRO A 114 17.79 -5.14 -47.48
N ASN A 115 18.84 -4.41 -47.86
CA ASN A 115 18.90 -3.68 -49.13
C ASN A 115 18.82 -4.69 -50.29
N HIS A 116 17.71 -4.69 -51.02
CA HIS A 116 17.61 -5.42 -52.26
C HIS A 116 18.30 -4.61 -53.37
N GLU A 117 19.55 -4.96 -53.65
CA GLU A 117 20.35 -4.40 -54.73
C GLU A 117 19.67 -4.66 -56.08
N MET A 118 19.26 -3.58 -56.78
CA MET A 118 18.78 -3.67 -58.15
C MET A 118 19.95 -4.01 -59.06
N LYS A 119 20.07 -5.27 -59.46
CA LYS A 119 21.00 -5.67 -60.51
C LYS A 119 20.30 -5.57 -61.86
N SER A 120 20.42 -4.39 -62.47
CA SER A 120 20.30 -4.24 -63.91
C SER A 120 21.33 -5.15 -64.57
N SER A 121 20.87 -6.12 -65.34
CA SER A 121 21.73 -6.83 -66.29
C SER A 121 21.02 -6.90 -67.63
N SER A 122 21.52 -6.08 -68.53
CA SER A 122 21.23 -6.07 -69.95
C SER A 122 21.66 -7.39 -70.59
N ARG A 123 20.77 -7.92 -71.44
CA ARG A 123 20.92 -8.70 -72.69
C ARG A 123 22.23 -9.42 -73.04
N PRO A 124 22.12 -10.54 -73.78
CA PRO A 124 22.14 -10.47 -75.26
C PRO A 124 20.76 -10.58 -75.91
#